data_AF-A0A241WAU0-F1
#
_entry.id   AF-A0A241WAU0-F1
#
_cell.length_a   1.000
_cell.length_b   1.000
_cell.length_c   1.000
_cell.angle_alpha   90.00
_cell.angle_beta   90.00
_cell.angle_gamma   90.00
#
_symmetry.space_group_name_H-M   'P 1'
#
loop_
_entity.id
_entity.type
_entity.pdbx_description
1 polymer ?
#
loop_
_entity_poly.entity_id
_entity_poly.type
_entity_poly.pdbx_seq_one_letter_code
_entity_poly.pdbx_strand_id
1 'polypeptide(L)'
;MNNHPLLQYISTASKHILWEFGNSGTFGIPNALRNSANEIYIQSKLANEGLYYLQVKTFLETLELDNKAIERFMAKNPDHQRLGFEIFKILENTILEDQARMLAKAFQFFTREEISKQEFDKYIYIITRLNKHLIHLIRELSLVETNKDDPDFEYDIRNPNMELVSFSFLVQVPSQSYPGGTQIAQFKKTETFYYFYENIFKD
;
A
#
# COMPACT_ATOMS: atom_id res chain seq x y z
N MET A 1 19.58 -22.99 18.26
CA MET A 1 18.14 -23.19 18.57
C MET A 1 17.38 -22.08 17.86
N ASN A 2 16.46 -22.42 16.96
CA ASN A 2 15.80 -21.47 16.04
C ASN A 2 14.73 -20.65 16.76
N ASN A 3 14.81 -19.32 16.69
CA ASN A 3 14.03 -18.33 17.46
C ASN A 3 12.71 -17.87 16.80
N HIS A 4 12.10 -18.65 15.90
CA HIS A 4 10.90 -18.21 15.18
C HIS A 4 9.78 -19.26 15.21
N PRO A 5 9.02 -19.33 16.33
CA PRO A 5 7.92 -20.29 16.52
C PRO A 5 6.81 -20.17 15.45
N LEU A 6 6.59 -18.95 14.93
CA LEU A 6 5.61 -18.69 13.87
C LEU A 6 6.02 -19.34 12.53
N LEU A 7 7.32 -19.41 12.22
CA LEU A 7 7.82 -20.08 11.01
C LEU A 7 7.58 -21.61 11.07
N GLN A 8 7.62 -22.21 12.27
CA GLN A 8 7.29 -23.64 12.44
C GLN A 8 5.79 -23.91 12.33
N TYR A 9 4.95 -23.02 12.87
CA TYR A 9 3.48 -23.12 12.80
C TYR A 9 2.99 -23.08 11.33
N ILE A 10 3.53 -22.15 10.53
CA ILE A 10 3.26 -22.04 9.09
C ILE A 10 3.65 -23.32 8.35
N SER A 11 4.84 -23.87 8.62
CA SER A 11 5.29 -25.14 8.02
C SER A 11 4.36 -26.33 8.34
N THR A 12 3.71 -26.29 9.50
CA THR A 12 2.86 -27.38 10.00
C THR A 12 1.44 -27.28 9.45
N ALA A 13 0.86 -26.07 9.42
CA ALA A 13 -0.45 -25.81 8.81
C ALA A 13 -0.44 -26.12 7.30
N SER A 14 0.67 -25.84 6.62
CA SER A 14 0.84 -26.19 5.21
C SER A 14 0.88 -27.70 4.96
N LYS A 15 1.48 -28.48 5.88
CA LYS A 15 1.45 -29.96 5.82
C LYS A 15 0.06 -30.56 6.06
N HIS A 16 -0.77 -29.94 6.89
CA HIS A 16 -2.10 -30.46 7.21
C HIS A 16 -3.09 -30.28 6.04
N ILE A 17 -3.07 -29.12 5.38
CA ILE A 17 -3.95 -28.83 4.24
C ILE A 17 -3.54 -29.63 3.00
N LEU A 18 -2.23 -29.90 2.83
CA LEU A 18 -1.68 -30.83 1.84
C LEU A 18 -2.31 -32.24 1.92
N TRP A 19 -2.59 -32.70 3.14
CA TRP A 19 -3.22 -34.01 3.37
C TRP A 19 -4.72 -34.01 3.03
N GLU A 20 -5.43 -32.91 3.29
CA GLU A 20 -6.87 -32.79 3.04
C GLU A 20 -7.21 -32.72 1.54
N PHE A 21 -6.42 -32.00 0.73
CA PHE A 21 -6.63 -31.94 -0.73
C PHE A 21 -6.18 -33.21 -1.47
N GLY A 22 -5.19 -33.94 -0.95
CA GLY A 22 -4.80 -35.25 -1.49
C GLY A 22 -5.93 -36.28 -1.42
N ASN A 23 -6.89 -36.09 -0.50
CA ASN A 23 -8.00 -37.00 -0.24
C ASN A 23 -9.36 -36.55 -0.81
N SER A 24 -9.52 -35.31 -1.28
CA SER A 24 -10.78 -34.83 -1.87
C SER A 24 -10.90 -35.32 -3.33
N GLY A 25 -11.59 -36.44 -3.52
CA GLY A 25 -11.85 -37.03 -4.84
C GLY A 25 -12.77 -36.18 -5.71
N THR A 26 -12.20 -35.30 -6.55
CA THR A 26 -12.91 -34.65 -7.65
C THR A 26 -12.89 -35.53 -8.89
N PHE A 27 -14.05 -36.14 -9.18
CA PHE A 27 -14.31 -37.00 -10.33
C PHE A 27 -13.99 -36.29 -11.66
N GLY A 28 -13.13 -36.90 -12.49
CA GLY A 28 -13.00 -36.58 -13.93
C GLY A 28 -11.76 -35.81 -14.39
N ILE A 29 -10.87 -35.37 -13.49
CA ILE A 29 -9.63 -34.67 -13.88
C ILE A 29 -8.51 -35.70 -14.14
N PRO A 30 -7.87 -35.72 -15.32
CA PRO A 30 -6.71 -36.56 -15.60
C PRO A 30 -5.61 -36.41 -14.54
N ASN A 31 -4.99 -37.52 -14.11
CA ASN A 31 -4.02 -37.55 -13.00
C ASN A 31 -2.86 -36.54 -13.13
N ALA A 32 -2.37 -36.28 -14.35
CA ALA A 32 -1.33 -35.28 -14.62
C ALA A 32 -1.81 -33.86 -14.30
N LEU A 33 -3.04 -33.51 -14.69
CA LEU A 33 -3.66 -32.21 -14.36
C LEU A 33 -3.96 -32.07 -12.88
N ARG A 34 -4.31 -33.18 -12.19
CA ARG A 34 -4.48 -33.19 -10.73
C ARG A 34 -3.17 -32.91 -10.00
N ASN A 35 -2.07 -33.52 -10.44
CA ASN A 35 -0.75 -33.29 -9.85
C ASN A 35 -0.27 -31.85 -10.10
N SER A 36 -0.44 -31.33 -11.31
CA SER A 36 -0.11 -29.92 -11.61
C SER A 36 -0.99 -28.93 -10.85
N ALA A 37 -2.29 -29.21 -10.68
CA ALA A 37 -3.19 -28.35 -9.90
C ALA A 37 -2.79 -28.31 -8.41
N ASN A 38 -2.39 -29.46 -7.85
CA ASN A 38 -1.86 -29.53 -6.48
C ASN A 38 -0.54 -28.77 -6.34
N GLU A 39 0.39 -28.93 -7.28
CA GLU A 39 1.65 -28.18 -7.28
C GLU A 39 1.40 -26.68 -7.39
N ILE A 40 0.52 -26.23 -8.28
CA ILE A 40 0.13 -24.82 -8.43
C ILE A 40 -0.49 -24.29 -7.14
N TYR A 41 -1.37 -25.05 -6.49
CA TYR A 41 -1.98 -24.66 -5.21
C TYR A 41 -0.93 -24.50 -4.11
N ILE A 42 -0.01 -25.46 -3.98
CA ILE A 42 1.08 -25.42 -2.99
C ILE A 42 2.00 -24.22 -3.25
N GLN A 43 2.42 -24.03 -4.50
CA GLN A 43 3.28 -22.91 -4.88
C GLN A 43 2.56 -21.57 -4.70
N SER A 44 1.26 -21.48 -5.01
CA SER A 44 0.46 -20.27 -4.77
C SER A 44 0.36 -19.96 -3.28
N LYS A 45 0.14 -20.98 -2.42
CA LYS A 45 0.10 -20.79 -0.97
C LYS A 45 1.46 -20.35 -0.41
N LEU A 46 2.54 -21.01 -0.81
CA LEU A 46 3.91 -20.64 -0.40
C LEU A 46 4.29 -19.24 -0.90
N ALA A 47 3.89 -18.87 -2.12
CA ALA A 47 4.09 -17.54 -2.66
C ALA A 47 3.30 -16.50 -1.87
N ASN A 48 2.04 -16.76 -1.51
CA ASN A 48 1.23 -15.86 -0.69
C ASN A 48 1.81 -15.69 0.72
N GLU A 49 2.21 -16.79 1.38
CA GLU A 49 2.85 -16.75 2.70
C GLU A 49 4.20 -16.01 2.65
N GLY A 50 4.99 -16.26 1.60
CA GLY A 50 6.27 -15.58 1.38
C GLY A 50 6.10 -14.09 1.10
N LEU A 51 5.12 -13.71 0.28
CA LEU A 51 4.78 -12.31 0.03
C LEU A 51 4.32 -11.61 1.30
N TYR A 52 3.41 -12.24 2.07
CA TYR A 52 2.96 -11.69 3.35
C TYR A 52 4.11 -11.50 4.33
N TYR A 53 5.01 -12.48 4.45
CA TYR A 53 6.22 -12.35 5.25
C TYR A 53 7.07 -11.16 4.83
N LEU A 54 7.29 -10.98 3.52
CA LEU A 54 8.05 -9.82 2.99
C LEU A 54 7.35 -8.51 3.33
N GLN A 55 6.01 -8.41 3.19
CA GLN A 55 5.27 -7.20 3.56
C GLN A 55 5.42 -6.87 5.05
N VAL A 56 5.28 -7.87 5.93
CA VAL A 56 5.45 -7.67 7.38
C VAL A 56 6.89 -7.26 7.71
N LYS A 57 7.88 -7.90 7.08
CA LYS A 57 9.29 -7.56 7.26
C LYS A 57 9.57 -6.11 6.85
N THR A 58 9.18 -5.72 5.63
CA THR A 58 9.36 -4.35 5.14
C THR A 58 8.65 -3.34 6.04
N PHE A 59 7.43 -3.65 6.48
CA PHE A 59 6.70 -2.79 7.41
C PHE A 59 7.48 -2.57 8.72
N LEU A 60 7.90 -3.65 9.38
CA LEU A 60 8.61 -3.59 10.65
C LEU A 60 9.98 -2.91 10.53
N GLU A 61 10.73 -3.16 9.46
CA GLU A 61 12.05 -2.56 9.22
C GLU A 61 11.97 -1.06 8.89
N THR A 62 10.82 -0.58 8.40
CA THR A 62 10.59 0.84 8.12
C THR A 62 10.21 1.62 9.39
N LEU A 63 9.67 0.94 10.41
CA LEU A 63 9.25 1.60 11.64
C LEU A 63 10.44 1.98 12.51
N GLU A 64 10.57 3.28 12.77
CA GLU A 64 11.51 3.83 13.74
C GLU A 64 10.72 4.33 14.96
N LEU A 65 10.31 3.42 15.84
CA LEU A 65 9.54 3.78 17.05
C LEU A 65 10.34 3.51 18.31
N ASP A 66 10.41 4.51 19.19
CA ASP A 66 10.91 4.31 20.55
C ASP A 66 9.80 3.76 21.47
N ASN A 67 10.21 3.10 22.55
CA ASN A 67 9.27 2.47 23.50
C ASN A 67 8.29 3.49 24.11
N LYS A 68 8.69 4.75 24.31
CA LYS A 68 7.83 5.79 24.90
C LYS A 68 6.75 6.25 23.93
N ALA A 69 7.02 6.27 22.63
CA ALA A 69 6.01 6.56 21.61
C ALA A 69 4.96 5.44 21.57
N ILE A 70 5.39 4.18 21.62
CA ILE A 70 4.50 3.02 21.64
C ILE A 70 3.61 3.00 22.89
N GLU A 71 4.20 3.22 24.07
CA GLU A 71 3.45 3.26 25.33
C GLU A 71 2.40 4.37 25.35
N ARG A 72 2.77 5.59 24.90
CA ARG A 72 1.82 6.70 24.77
C ARG A 72 0.70 6.38 23.79
N PHE A 73 1.04 5.79 22.66
CA PHE A 73 0.08 5.38 21.64
C PHE A 73 -0.93 4.36 22.21
N MET A 74 -0.46 3.31 22.89
CA MET A 74 -1.34 2.29 23.48
C MET A 74 -2.23 2.86 24.58
N ALA A 75 -1.71 3.77 25.42
CA ALA A 75 -2.48 4.39 26.48
C ALA A 75 -3.62 5.28 25.96
N LYS A 76 -3.41 5.98 24.83
CA LYS A 76 -4.40 6.87 24.22
C LYS A 76 -5.37 6.17 23.26
N ASN A 77 -5.02 4.98 22.78
CA ASN A 77 -5.82 4.21 21.84
C ASN A 77 -6.26 2.89 22.49
N PRO A 78 -7.40 2.85 23.21
CA PRO A 78 -7.85 1.63 23.87
C PRO A 78 -8.08 0.47 22.88
N ASP A 79 -8.37 0.78 21.61
CA ASP A 79 -8.55 -0.20 20.54
C ASP A 79 -7.24 -0.54 19.77
N HIS A 80 -6.06 -0.22 20.33
CA HIS A 80 -4.76 -0.45 19.68
C HIS A 80 -4.55 -1.90 19.19
N GLN A 81 -5.09 -2.89 19.90
CA GLN A 81 -5.02 -4.30 19.48
C GLN A 81 -5.80 -4.54 18.18
N ARG A 82 -7.01 -3.99 18.07
CA ARG A 82 -7.83 -4.07 16.86
C ARG A 82 -7.13 -3.38 15.69
N LEU A 83 -6.54 -2.21 15.92
CA LEU A 83 -5.78 -1.50 14.91
C LEU A 83 -4.59 -2.33 14.40
N GLY A 84 -3.88 -3.00 15.30
CA GLY A 84 -2.80 -3.94 14.94
C GLY A 84 -3.31 -5.06 14.02
N PHE A 85 -4.46 -5.66 14.33
CA PHE A 85 -5.08 -6.68 13.48
C PHE A 85 -5.51 -6.14 12.11
N GLU A 86 -6.07 -4.93 12.07
CA GLU A 86 -6.46 -4.28 10.82
C GLU A 86 -5.25 -4.02 9.92
N ILE A 87 -4.13 -3.56 10.49
CA ILE A 87 -2.86 -3.36 9.76
C ILE A 87 -2.34 -4.68 9.19
N PHE A 88 -2.29 -5.75 9.99
CA PHE A 88 -1.86 -7.06 9.48
C PHE A 88 -2.78 -7.58 8.37
N LYS A 89 -4.09 -7.34 8.47
CA LYS A 89 -5.03 -7.73 7.42
C LYS A 89 -4.84 -6.91 6.14
N ILE A 90 -4.45 -5.64 6.25
CA ILE A 90 -4.09 -4.82 5.10
C ILE A 90 -2.80 -5.34 4.46
N LEU A 91 -1.78 -5.65 5.27
CA LEU A 91 -0.50 -6.20 4.78
C LEU A 91 -0.68 -7.54 4.07
N GLU A 92 -1.58 -8.41 4.55
CA GLU A 92 -1.93 -9.68 3.89
C GLU A 92 -2.48 -9.47 2.47
N ASN A 93 -3.18 -8.36 2.23
CA ASN A 93 -3.74 -8.00 0.93
C ASN A 93 -2.81 -7.11 0.10
N THR A 94 -1.64 -6.75 0.63
CA THR A 94 -0.68 -5.87 -0.01
C THR A 94 0.28 -6.69 -0.86
N ILE A 95 0.31 -6.43 -2.17
CA ILE A 95 1.12 -7.21 -3.11
C ILE A 95 2.43 -6.46 -3.45
N LEU A 96 2.49 -5.16 -3.18
CA LEU A 96 3.63 -4.31 -3.52
C LEU A 96 4.38 -3.88 -2.27
N GLU A 97 5.70 -4.07 -2.27
CA GLU A 97 6.57 -3.66 -1.16
C GLU A 97 6.48 -2.16 -0.86
N ASP A 98 6.33 -1.32 -1.90
CA ASP A 98 6.11 0.13 -1.74
C ASP A 98 4.91 0.42 -0.81
N GLN A 99 3.84 -0.37 -0.90
CA GLN A 99 2.65 -0.19 -0.07
C GLN A 99 2.92 -0.55 1.40
N ALA A 100 3.61 -1.66 1.69
CA ALA A 100 3.96 -2.01 3.08
C ALA A 100 4.81 -0.93 3.75
N ARG A 101 5.77 -0.37 3.00
CA ARG A 101 6.61 0.74 3.47
C ARG A 101 5.81 2.02 3.70
N MET A 102 4.94 2.41 2.77
CA MET A 102 4.05 3.56 2.94
C MET A 102 3.12 3.39 4.15
N LEU A 103 2.58 2.18 4.37
CA LEU A 103 1.77 1.85 5.53
C LEU A 103 2.55 2.02 6.84
N ALA A 104 3.82 1.58 6.87
CA ALA A 104 4.69 1.76 8.02
C ALA A 104 4.94 3.24 8.32
N LYS A 105 5.29 4.04 7.31
CA LYS A 105 5.46 5.49 7.47
C LYS A 105 4.18 6.14 8.01
N ALA A 106 3.02 5.90 7.38
CA ALA A 106 1.75 6.45 7.83
C ALA A 106 1.41 6.04 9.29
N PHE A 107 1.66 4.77 9.64
CA PHE A 107 1.47 4.29 11.00
C PHE A 107 2.42 4.98 11.98
N GLN A 108 3.69 5.14 11.63
CA GLN A 108 4.67 5.85 12.44
C GLN A 108 4.23 7.30 12.72
N PHE A 109 3.87 8.07 11.69
CA PHE A 109 3.36 9.44 11.87
C PHE A 109 2.13 9.47 12.80
N PHE A 110 1.23 8.50 12.66
CA PHE A 110 0.05 8.41 13.53
C PHE A 110 0.43 8.08 14.99
N THR A 111 1.33 7.13 15.21
CA THR A 111 1.80 6.79 16.58
C THR A 111 2.55 7.94 17.26
N ARG A 112 3.20 8.80 16.48
CA ARG A 112 3.89 10.00 16.96
C ARG A 112 2.97 11.22 17.13
N GLU A 113 1.68 11.08 16.81
CA GLU A 113 0.68 12.17 16.86
C GLU A 113 0.99 13.32 15.88
N GLU A 114 1.77 13.03 14.83
CA GLU A 114 2.13 14.00 13.78
C GLU A 114 1.01 14.14 12.73
N ILE A 115 0.14 13.12 12.62
CA ILE A 115 -1.08 13.14 11.81
C ILE A 115 -2.28 12.68 12.62
N SER A 116 -3.46 13.19 12.27
CA SER A 116 -4.73 12.78 12.87
C SER A 116 -5.17 11.39 12.42
N LYS A 117 -6.11 10.78 13.16
CA LYS A 117 -6.74 9.51 12.74
C LYS A 117 -7.41 9.61 11.37
N GLN A 118 -8.05 10.75 11.08
CA GLN A 118 -8.69 10.97 9.77
C GLN A 118 -7.67 11.00 8.62
N GLU A 119 -6.51 11.63 8.84
CA GLU A 119 -5.42 11.65 7.85
C GLU A 119 -4.80 10.27 7.69
N PHE A 120 -4.58 9.56 8.79
CA PHE A 120 -4.13 8.17 8.75
C PHE A 120 -5.08 7.30 7.93
N ASP A 121 -6.39 7.35 8.20
CA ASP A 121 -7.40 6.58 7.45
C ASP A 121 -7.44 6.96 5.97
N LYS A 122 -7.28 8.26 5.65
CA LYS A 122 -7.13 8.74 4.26
C LYS A 122 -5.89 8.14 3.60
N TYR A 123 -4.75 8.10 4.28
CA TYR A 123 -3.54 7.51 3.72
C TYR A 123 -3.67 6.00 3.52
N ILE A 124 -4.26 5.26 4.48
CA ILE A 124 -4.58 3.84 4.29
C ILE A 124 -5.44 3.63 3.04
N TYR A 125 -6.49 4.45 2.86
CA TYR A 125 -7.37 4.38 1.70
C TYR A 125 -6.63 4.57 0.37
N ILE A 126 -5.71 5.53 0.32
CA ILE A 126 -4.89 5.81 -0.88
C ILE A 126 -3.92 4.66 -1.12
N ILE A 127 -3.11 4.33 -0.11
CA ILE A 127 -2.01 3.34 -0.21
C ILE A 127 -2.55 1.99 -0.70
N THR A 128 -3.67 1.52 -0.15
CA THR A 128 -4.28 0.23 -0.53
C THR A 128 -4.80 0.18 -1.97
N ARG A 129 -4.98 1.33 -2.63
CA ARG A 129 -5.40 1.42 -4.04
C ARG A 129 -4.23 1.63 -5.01
N LEU A 130 -3.05 1.98 -4.52
CA LEU A 130 -1.88 2.21 -5.36
C LEU A 130 -1.39 0.90 -5.98
N ASN A 131 -1.65 0.72 -7.28
CA ASN A 131 -1.00 -0.30 -8.09
C ASN A 131 0.34 0.23 -8.66
N LYS A 132 1.12 -0.63 -9.32
CA LYS A 132 2.43 -0.25 -9.90
C LYS A 132 2.34 0.93 -10.88
N HIS A 133 1.26 1.04 -11.64
CA HIS A 133 1.06 2.13 -12.58
C HIS A 133 0.83 3.46 -11.85
N LEU A 134 -0.02 3.49 -10.82
CA LEU A 134 -0.26 4.71 -10.03
C LEU A 134 1.00 5.15 -9.27
N ILE A 135 1.77 4.21 -8.73
CA ILE A 135 3.06 4.50 -8.09
C ILE A 135 4.01 5.16 -9.09
N HIS A 136 4.07 4.63 -10.32
CA HIS A 136 4.87 5.23 -11.38
C HIS A 136 4.40 6.66 -11.71
N LEU A 137 3.09 6.88 -11.88
CA LEU A 137 2.54 8.21 -12.14
C LEU A 137 2.82 9.22 -11.02
N ILE A 138 2.81 8.78 -9.75
CA ILE A 138 3.17 9.65 -8.61
C ILE A 138 4.65 10.07 -8.70
N ARG A 139 5.55 9.16 -9.10
CA ARG A 139 6.97 9.48 -9.33
C ARG A 139 7.17 10.42 -10.50
N GLU A 140 6.45 10.23 -11.60
CA GLU A 140 6.54 11.15 -12.73
C GLU A 140 5.99 12.54 -12.35
N LEU A 141 4.85 12.57 -11.66
CA LEU A 141 4.23 13.82 -11.22
C LEU A 141 5.13 14.62 -10.27
N SER A 142 5.96 13.96 -9.46
CA SER A 142 6.92 14.66 -8.59
C SER A 142 8.05 15.34 -9.34
N LEU A 143 8.36 14.88 -10.56
CA LEU A 143 9.43 15.45 -11.42
C LEU A 143 8.95 16.61 -12.29
N VAL A 144 7.63 16.80 -12.43
CA VAL A 144 7.05 17.90 -13.20
C VAL A 144 7.37 19.24 -12.50
N GLU A 145 8.03 20.15 -13.23
CA GLU A 145 8.26 21.53 -12.81
C GLU A 145 6.94 22.23 -12.50
N THR A 146 6.92 23.05 -11.45
CA THR A 146 5.67 23.57 -10.88
C THR A 146 5.68 25.08 -10.78
N ASN A 147 4.50 25.65 -10.58
CA ASN A 147 4.34 27.03 -10.12
C ASN A 147 5.15 27.40 -8.86
N LYS A 148 5.46 26.41 -8.01
CA LYS A 148 6.27 26.61 -6.80
C LYS A 148 7.75 26.81 -7.16
N ASP A 149 8.20 26.22 -8.26
CA ASP A 149 9.57 26.26 -8.75
C ASP A 149 9.78 27.40 -9.76
N ASP A 150 8.76 27.67 -10.58
CA ASP A 150 8.72 28.77 -11.56
C ASP A 150 7.30 29.37 -11.64
N PRO A 151 7.10 30.64 -11.22
CA PRO A 151 5.79 31.31 -11.21
C PRO A 151 5.11 31.42 -12.58
N ASP A 152 5.83 31.23 -13.69
CA ASP A 152 5.32 31.42 -15.06
C ASP A 152 4.41 30.27 -15.52
N PHE A 153 4.39 29.13 -14.83
CA PHE A 153 3.40 28.09 -15.10
C PHE A 153 2.02 28.50 -14.58
N GLU A 154 0.94 28.16 -15.29
CA GLU A 154 -0.44 28.36 -14.80
C GLU A 154 -1.06 27.03 -14.33
N TYR A 155 -0.41 25.90 -14.58
CA TYR A 155 -0.81 24.54 -14.24
C TYR A 155 0.41 23.60 -14.32
N ASP A 156 0.35 22.45 -13.65
CA ASP A 156 1.44 21.47 -13.65
C ASP A 156 1.21 20.37 -14.72
N ILE A 157 -0.01 19.86 -14.85
CA ILE A 157 -0.31 18.74 -15.76
C ILE A 157 -1.66 18.91 -16.48
N ARG A 158 -1.74 18.35 -17.69
CA ARG A 158 -2.97 18.25 -18.49
C ARG A 158 -3.47 16.82 -18.53
N ASN A 159 -4.79 16.62 -18.47
CA ASN A 159 -5.44 15.31 -18.57
C ASN A 159 -4.76 14.21 -17.71
N PRO A 160 -4.60 14.40 -16.39
CA PRO A 160 -3.99 13.42 -15.52
C PRO A 160 -4.89 12.18 -15.38
N ASN A 161 -4.32 11.12 -14.79
CA ASN A 161 -5.14 10.04 -14.27
C ASN A 161 -6.08 10.57 -13.17
N MET A 162 -7.39 10.37 -13.34
CA MET A 162 -8.41 10.92 -12.44
C MET A 162 -8.37 10.33 -11.02
N GLU A 163 -7.68 9.21 -10.80
CA GLU A 163 -7.42 8.73 -9.44
C GLU A 163 -6.51 9.68 -8.66
N LEU A 164 -5.55 10.35 -9.30
CA LEU A 164 -4.72 11.36 -8.63
C LEU A 164 -5.56 12.57 -8.19
N VAL A 165 -6.60 12.90 -8.95
CA VAL A 165 -7.59 13.93 -8.57
C VAL A 165 -8.44 13.43 -7.40
N SER A 166 -8.92 12.19 -7.43
CA SER A 166 -9.75 11.62 -6.37
C SER A 166 -9.00 11.46 -5.04
N PHE A 167 -7.69 11.23 -5.08
CA PHE A 167 -6.80 11.26 -3.90
C PHE A 167 -6.51 12.67 -3.38
N SER A 168 -7.07 13.70 -4.02
CA SER A 168 -6.82 15.11 -3.74
C SER A 168 -5.37 15.52 -3.99
N PHE A 169 -4.60 14.78 -4.79
CA PHE A 169 -3.24 15.17 -5.17
C PHE A 169 -3.23 16.26 -6.23
N LEU A 170 -4.28 16.32 -7.04
CA LEU A 170 -4.46 17.30 -8.10
C LEU A 170 -5.76 18.07 -7.91
N VAL A 171 -5.73 19.38 -8.15
CA VAL A 171 -6.90 20.26 -8.23
C VAL A 171 -6.99 20.86 -9.62
N GLN A 172 -8.19 20.89 -10.19
CA GLN A 172 -8.41 21.49 -11.50
C GLN A 172 -8.25 23.00 -11.39
N VAL A 173 -7.55 23.60 -12.36
CA VAL A 173 -7.40 25.05 -12.50
C VAL A 173 -8.04 25.53 -13.81
N PRO A 174 -8.42 26.82 -13.90
CA PRO A 174 -8.99 27.37 -15.12
C PRO A 174 -8.06 27.14 -16.31
N SER A 175 -8.59 26.56 -17.39
CA SER A 175 -7.85 26.39 -18.63
C SER A 175 -8.02 27.62 -19.51
N GLN A 176 -6.94 28.19 -20.05
CA GLN A 176 -7.04 29.22 -21.08
C GLN A 176 -7.77 28.67 -22.33
N SER A 177 -8.93 29.24 -22.65
CA SER A 177 -9.71 28.87 -23.84
C SER A 177 -9.33 29.76 -25.01
N TYR A 178 -8.70 29.18 -26.04
CA TYR A 178 -8.52 29.86 -27.32
C TYR A 178 -9.79 29.70 -28.18
N PRO A 179 -10.27 30.77 -28.86
CA PRO A 179 -11.45 30.67 -29.72
C PRO A 179 -11.27 29.58 -30.78
N GLY A 180 -12.14 28.57 -30.77
CA GLY A 180 -12.13 27.44 -31.71
C GLY A 180 -11.28 26.22 -31.31
N GLY A 181 -10.64 26.23 -30.14
CA GLY A 181 -9.88 25.08 -29.61
C GLY A 181 -10.67 24.22 -28.63
N THR A 182 -10.36 22.92 -28.58
CA THR A 182 -10.88 22.01 -27.54
C THR A 182 -10.29 22.41 -26.18
N GLN A 183 -11.16 22.60 -25.19
CA GLN A 183 -10.73 22.90 -23.83
C GLN A 183 -10.04 21.69 -23.21
N ILE A 184 -8.74 21.79 -22.91
CA ILE A 184 -7.98 20.74 -22.24
C ILE A 184 -7.96 21.05 -20.73
N ALA A 185 -8.38 20.09 -19.92
CA ALA A 185 -8.39 20.26 -18.47
C ALA A 185 -6.96 20.36 -17.93
N GLN A 186 -6.73 21.35 -17.08
CA GLN A 186 -5.44 21.69 -16.47
C GLN A 186 -5.52 21.49 -14.97
N PHE A 187 -4.44 21.01 -14.36
CA PHE A 187 -4.41 20.66 -12.95
C PHE A 187 -3.11 21.11 -12.28
N LYS A 188 -3.20 21.41 -10.98
CA LYS A 188 -2.06 21.69 -10.10
C LYS A 188 -1.96 20.67 -8.98
N LYS A 189 -0.73 20.36 -8.58
CA LYS A 189 -0.40 19.63 -7.36
C LYS A 189 -0.87 20.40 -6.15
N THR A 190 -1.41 19.68 -5.18
CA THR A 190 -1.89 20.23 -3.91
C THR A 190 -0.83 20.07 -2.82
N GLU A 191 -0.98 20.79 -1.70
CA GLU A 191 -0.17 20.53 -0.50
C GLU A 191 -0.34 19.09 0.03
N THR A 192 -1.50 18.46 -0.21
CA THR A 192 -1.70 17.04 0.08
C THR A 192 -0.75 16.16 -0.72
N PHE A 193 -0.55 16.44 -2.02
CA PHE A 193 0.43 15.71 -2.83
C PHE A 193 1.84 15.88 -2.28
N TYR A 194 2.28 17.12 -2.05
CA TYR A 194 3.64 17.39 -1.58
C TYR A 194 3.91 16.72 -0.24
N TYR A 195 2.99 16.83 0.72
CA TYR A 195 3.14 16.20 2.02
C TYR A 195 3.17 14.67 1.91
N PHE A 196 2.24 14.08 1.17
CA PHE A 196 2.20 12.62 0.98
C PHE A 196 3.45 12.13 0.27
N TYR A 197 3.90 12.83 -0.77
CA TYR A 197 5.08 12.46 -1.53
C TYR A 197 6.33 12.45 -0.65
N GLU A 198 6.62 13.56 0.03
CA GLU A 198 7.86 13.70 0.80
C GLU A 198 7.88 12.83 2.07
N ASN A 199 6.75 12.67 2.75
CA ASN A 199 6.72 12.02 4.07
C ASN A 199 6.29 10.55 4.03
N ILE A 200 5.45 10.16 3.07
CA ILE A 200 4.86 8.81 3.02
C ILE A 200 5.44 8.01 1.85
N PHE A 201 5.52 8.59 0.66
CA PHE A 201 5.80 7.88 -0.58
C PHE A 201 7.29 7.70 -0.88
N LYS A 202 8.05 8.81 -0.79
CA LYS A 202 9.50 8.86 -1.05
C LYS A 202 10.25 8.07 0.01
N ASP A 203 11.41 7.53 -0.35
CA ASP A 203 12.29 6.80 0.57
C ASP A 203 13.13 7.72 1.45
#